data_AF-A0A016S928-F1
#
_entry.id   AF-A0A016S928-F1
#
_cell.length_a   1.000
_cell.length_b   1.000
_cell.length_c   1.000
_cell.angle_alpha   90.00
_cell.angle_beta   90.00
_cell.angle_gamma   90.00
#
_symmetry.space_group_name_H-M   'P 1'
#
loop_
_entity.id
_entity.type
_entity.pdbx_description
1 polymer ?
#
loop_
_entity_poly.entity_id
_entity_poly.type
_entity_poly.pdbx_seq_one_letter_code
_entity_poly.pdbx_strand_id
1 'polypeptide(L)'
;MLQSPEKTRIKIRLEDLRFNATAGCTNNGIEINVKKDKTLTGYRFCYTNFEEVVLSPRFNIAPIIAYSRIKDTGTAIISYRYVKTSKDDEQQD
;
A
#
# COMPACT_ATOMS: atom_id res chain seq x y z
N MET A 1 1.89 9.66 3.10
CA MET A 1 3.08 8.86 2.75
C MET A 1 3.60 8.21 4.02
N LEU A 2 4.12 6.98 3.93
CA LEU A 2 4.83 6.33 5.03
C LEU A 2 6.34 6.31 4.76
N GLN A 3 7.14 6.63 5.78
CA GLN A 3 8.60 6.59 5.73
C GLN A 3 9.15 5.99 7.02
N SER A 4 10.20 5.17 6.91
CA SER A 4 10.92 4.55 8.03
C SER A 4 12.42 4.85 7.94
N PRO A 5 13.19 4.60 9.01
CA PRO A 5 14.63 4.85 9.02
C PRO A 5 15.38 4.08 7.92
N GLU A 6 16.61 4.49 7.64
CA GLU A 6 17.50 3.73 6.75
C GLU A 6 17.70 2.29 7.25
N LYS A 7 17.98 1.37 6.30
CA LYS A 7 18.17 -0.07 6.58
C LYS A 7 16.96 -0.73 7.28
N THR A 8 15.78 -0.17 7.04
CA THR A 8 14.50 -0.78 7.40
C THR A 8 13.61 -0.88 6.17
N ARG A 9 12.56 -1.68 6.28
CA ARG A 9 11.51 -1.78 5.28
C ARG A 9 10.14 -1.72 5.92
N ILE A 10 9.17 -1.18 5.19
CA ILE A 10 7.80 -1.00 5.68
C ILE A 10 6.97 -2.24 5.34
N LYS A 11 6.25 -2.77 6.33
CA LYS A 11 5.14 -3.71 6.14
C LYS A 11 3.84 -2.97 6.35
N ILE A 12 2.94 -3.06 5.38
CA ILE A 12 1.62 -2.42 5.41
C ILE A 12 0.56 -3.51 5.41
N ARG A 13 -0.44 -3.38 6.28
CA ARG A 13 -1.59 -4.26 6.39
C ARG A 13 -2.86 -3.46 6.12
N LEU A 14 -3.69 -3.99 5.24
CA LEU A 14 -5.01 -3.43 4.91
C LEU A 14 -6.03 -4.05 5.86
N GLU A 15 -6.48 -3.29 6.86
CA GLU A 15 -7.37 -3.82 7.91
C GLU A 15 -8.84 -3.80 7.46
N ASP A 16 -9.31 -2.64 7.00
CA ASP A 16 -10.68 -2.46 6.52
C ASP A 16 -10.69 -1.41 5.40
N LEU A 17 -11.29 -1.76 4.26
CA LEU A 17 -11.44 -0.86 3.12
C LEU A 17 -12.92 -0.85 2.72
N ARG A 18 -13.56 0.32 2.85
CA ARG A 18 -14.95 0.53 2.46
C ARG A 18 -14.98 1.56 1.34
N PHE A 19 -14.90 1.08 0.11
CA PHE A 19 -15.03 1.89 -1.10
C PHE A 19 -16.03 1.24 -2.06
N ASN A 20 -16.40 1.97 -3.10
CA ASN A 20 -17.23 1.47 -4.18
C ASN A 20 -16.37 0.62 -5.13
N ALA A 21 -16.37 -0.70 -4.88
CA ALA A 21 -15.52 -1.62 -5.60
C ALA A 21 -15.91 -1.75 -7.07
N THR A 22 -14.96 -1.47 -7.96
CA THR A 22 -15.06 -1.73 -9.39
C THR A 22 -13.86 -2.54 -9.87
N ALA A 23 -13.96 -3.14 -11.06
CA ALA A 23 -12.80 -3.79 -11.68
C ALA A 23 -11.64 -2.78 -11.78
N GLY A 24 -10.50 -3.13 -11.18
CA GLY A 24 -9.31 -2.27 -11.12
C GLY A 24 -9.41 -1.05 -10.19
N CYS A 25 -10.47 -0.96 -9.36
CA CYS A 25 -10.70 0.14 -8.42
C CYS A 25 -10.66 1.52 -9.09
N THR A 26 -11.38 1.70 -10.20
CA THR A 26 -11.31 2.92 -11.00
C THR A 26 -12.05 4.12 -10.38
N ASN A 27 -13.10 3.87 -9.59
CA ASN A 27 -13.96 4.91 -9.04
C ASN A 27 -13.38 5.57 -7.79
N ASN A 28 -13.05 4.79 -6.77
CA ASN A 28 -12.47 5.26 -5.52
C ASN A 28 -11.65 4.15 -4.86
N GLY A 29 -10.73 4.53 -3.98
CA GLY A 29 -9.85 3.59 -3.30
C GLY A 29 -8.58 4.22 -2.79
N ILE A 30 -7.62 3.37 -2.44
CA ILE A 30 -6.24 3.74 -2.14
C ILE A 30 -5.29 3.15 -3.17
N GLU A 31 -4.26 3.89 -3.55
CA GLU A 31 -3.12 3.42 -4.31
C GLU A 31 -1.89 3.40 -3.39
N ILE A 32 -1.20 2.26 -3.34
CA ILE A 32 0.02 2.08 -2.53
C ILE A 32 1.19 1.77 -3.46
N ASN A 33 2.19 2.64 -3.47
CA ASN A 33 3.38 2.46 -4.29
C ASN A 33 4.53 1.81 -3.51
N VAL A 34 4.70 0.51 -3.75
CA VAL A 34 5.73 -0.32 -3.12
C VAL A 34 6.89 -0.65 -4.07
N LYS A 35 6.93 -0.05 -5.26
CA LYS A 35 7.97 -0.30 -6.28
C LYS A 35 9.25 0.48 -5.98
N LYS A 36 10.37 0.10 -6.62
CA LYS A 36 11.67 0.79 -6.55
C LYS A 36 11.55 2.21 -7.10
N ASP A 37 11.05 2.31 -8.32
CA ASP A 37 10.71 3.57 -8.95
C ASP A 37 9.35 4.06 -8.45
N LYS A 38 9.37 5.20 -7.75
CA LYS A 38 8.18 5.81 -7.16
C LYS A 38 7.34 6.60 -8.16
N THR A 39 7.79 6.75 -9.41
CA THR A 39 7.05 7.39 -10.49
C THR A 39 6.08 6.43 -11.20
N LEU A 40 6.30 5.12 -11.06
CA LEU A 40 5.41 4.08 -11.60
C LEU A 40 4.12 3.95 -10.79
N THR A 41 3.03 3.51 -11.44
CA THR A 41 1.74 3.27 -10.78
C THR A 41 1.86 2.19 -9.70
N GLY A 42 1.28 2.48 -8.53
CA GLY A 42 1.17 1.55 -7.42
C GLY A 42 0.04 0.53 -7.59
N TYR A 43 -0.16 -0.30 -6.57
CA TYR A 43 -1.30 -1.20 -6.51
C TYR A 43 -2.53 -0.46 -5.99
N ARG A 44 -3.68 -0.69 -6.61
CA ARG A 44 -4.96 -0.08 -6.20
C ARG A 44 -5.81 -1.06 -5.42
N PHE A 45 -6.38 -0.58 -4.33
CA PHE A 45 -7.26 -1.34 -3.45
C PHE A 45 -8.51 -0.52 -3.14
N CYS A 46 -9.67 -1.16 -3.24
CA CYS A 46 -10.98 -0.57 -2.95
C CYS A 46 -11.84 -1.48 -2.06
N TYR A 47 -11.34 -2.67 -1.72
CA TYR A 47 -11.97 -3.62 -0.83
C TYR A 47 -10.92 -4.60 -0.32
N THR A 48 -11.19 -5.25 0.82
CA THR A 48 -10.40 -6.37 1.34
C THR A 48 -11.29 -7.61 1.35
N ASN A 49 -10.73 -8.75 0.94
CA ASN A 49 -11.46 -10.02 0.88
C ASN A 49 -11.23 -10.88 2.12
N PHE A 50 -11.34 -10.34 3.33
CA PHE A 50 -11.06 -11.03 4.61
C PHE A 50 -9.66 -11.71 4.75
N GLU A 51 -8.91 -11.90 3.67
CA GLU A 51 -7.54 -12.36 3.63
C GLU A 51 -6.61 -11.18 3.88
N GLU A 52 -5.62 -11.44 4.74
CA GLU A 52 -4.67 -10.44 5.21
C GLU A 52 -3.75 -9.99 4.06
N VAL A 53 -4.04 -8.85 3.44
CA VAL A 53 -3.15 -8.26 2.44
C VAL A 53 -1.99 -7.57 3.15
N VAL A 54 -0.83 -8.24 3.19
CA VAL A 54 0.42 -7.67 3.67
C VAL A 54 1.31 -7.27 2.50
N LEU A 55 1.49 -5.97 2.29
CA LEU A 55 2.50 -5.46 1.37
C LEU A 55 3.83 -5.34 2.12
N SER A 56 4.86 -6.03 1.64
CA SER A 56 6.21 -6.01 2.22
C SER A 56 7.26 -5.49 1.23
N PRO A 57 7.19 -4.22 0.77
CA PRO A 57 8.27 -3.62 -0.01
C PRO A 57 9.62 -3.75 0.72
N ARG A 58 10.70 -3.73 -0.06
CA ARG A 58 12.09 -3.63 0.46
C ARG A 58 12.53 -2.20 0.76
N PHE A 59 11.62 -1.26 0.55
CA PHE A 59 11.89 0.16 0.66
C PHE A 59 11.40 0.69 2.00
N ASN A 60 12.12 1.68 2.51
CA ASN A 60 11.75 2.45 3.70
C ASN A 60 10.75 3.57 3.38
N ILE A 61 10.21 3.65 2.16
CA ILE A 61 9.24 4.65 1.73
C ILE A 61 8.11 3.97 0.94
N ALA A 62 6.87 4.32 1.29
CA ALA A 62 5.66 3.90 0.61
C ALA A 62 4.68 5.09 0.45
N PRO A 63 4.55 5.68 -0.75
CA PRO A 63 3.47 6.58 -1.07
C PRO A 63 2.11 5.88 -0.92
N ILE A 64 1.16 6.58 -0.31
CA ILE A 64 -0.24 6.17 -0.18
C ILE A 64 -1.07 7.33 -0.69
N ILE A 65 -1.92 7.06 -1.67
CA ILE A 65 -2.79 8.04 -2.32
C ILE A 65 -4.23 7.56 -2.13
N ALA A 66 -5.04 8.31 -1.40
CA ALA A 66 -6.49 8.12 -1.41
C ALA A 66 -7.10 8.93 -2.55
N TYR A 67 -8.01 8.33 -3.32
CA TYR A 67 -8.66 9.01 -4.44
C TYR A 67 -10.15 8.67 -4.50
N SER A 68 -10.92 9.60 -5.04
CA SER A 68 -12.31 9.41 -5.42
C SER A 68 -12.60 10.21 -6.69
N ARG A 69 -13.20 9.54 -7.68
CA ARG A 69 -13.65 10.11 -8.97
C ARG A 69 -15.17 10.24 -9.04
N ILE A 70 -15.86 9.88 -7.97
CA ILE A 70 -17.31 9.92 -7.82
C ILE A 70 -17.67 10.68 -6.55
N LYS A 71 -18.93 11.11 -6.42
CA LYS A 71 -19.43 11.79 -5.22
C LYS A 71 -19.80 10.78 -4.13
N ASP A 72 -18.78 10.09 -3.62
CA ASP A 72 -18.89 9.06 -2.59
C ASP A 72 -17.76 9.18 -1.58
N THR A 73 -18.01 8.73 -0.34
CA THR A 73 -17.03 8.74 0.75
C THR A 73 -16.58 7.32 1.03
N GLY A 74 -15.29 7.05 0.83
CA GLY A 74 -14.69 5.78 1.21
C GLY A 74 -13.78 5.91 2.42
N THR A 75 -13.62 4.82 3.17
CA THR A 75 -12.72 4.76 4.32
C THR A 75 -11.68 3.67 4.16
N ALA A 76 -10.45 3.95 4.60
CA ALA A 76 -9.38 2.98 4.68
C ALA A 76 -8.77 2.97 6.08
N ILE A 77 -8.78 1.81 6.72
CA ILE A 77 -8.03 1.54 7.94
C ILE A 77 -6.81 0.70 7.55
N ILE A 78 -5.63 1.27 7.79
CA ILE A 78 -4.35 0.64 7.50
C ILE A 78 -3.50 0.64 8.76
N SER A 79 -2.78 -0.46 8.98
CA SER A 79 -1.73 -0.53 9.99
C SER A 79 -0.38 -0.71 9.30
N TYR A 80 0.68 -0.22 9.94
CA TYR A 80 2.03 -0.37 9.40
C TYR A 80 3.05 -0.59 10.52
N ARG A 81 4.14 -1.27 10.16
CA ARG A 81 5.33 -1.37 10.99
C ARG A 81 6.57 -1.38 10.11
N TYR A 82 7.70 -0.95 10.66
CA TYR A 82 8.99 -1.17 10.02
C TYR A 82 9.68 -2.40 10.61
N VAL A 83 10.48 -3.07 9.79
CA VAL A 83 11.36 -4.17 10.20
C VAL A 83 12.75 -3.91 9.67
N LYS A 84 13.79 -4.39 10.36
CA LYS A 84 15.17 -4.31 9.87
C LYS A 84 15.30 -5.10 8.56
N THR A 85 16.01 -4.56 7.60
CA THR A 85 16.31 -5.25 6.34
C THR A 85 17.31 -6.39 6.61
N SER A 86 17.09 -7.58 6.04
CA SER A 86 18.06 -8.69 6.10
C SER A 86 18.87 -8.77 4.80
N LYS A 87 19.99 -9.50 4.81
CA LYS A 87 20.85 -9.70 3.61
C LYS A 87 20.12 -10.41 2.46
N ASP A 88 19.08 -11.19 2.77
CA ASP A 88 18.27 -11.89 1.77
C ASP A 88 17.28 -10.95 1.05
N ASP A 89 16.90 -9.85 1.71
CA ASP A 89 16.05 -8.80 1.13
C ASP A 89 16.85 -7.94 0.11
N GLU A 90 18.17 -8.03 0.06
CA GLU A 90 19.02 -7.23 -0.83
C GLU A 90 19.29 -7.89 -2.20
N GLN A 91 19.01 -9.19 -2.38
CA GLN A 91 19.49 -9.99 -3.52
C GLN A 91 18.46 -10.34 -4.60
N GLN A 92 17.21 -9.89 -4.50
CA GLN A 92 16.16 -10.23 -5.49
C GLN A 92 15.74 -8.97 -6.25
N ASP A 93 16.55 -8.57 -7.22
CA ASP A 93 16.14 -7.60 -8.26
C ASP A 93 15.80 -8.38 -9.55
#